data_AF-A0A2X4UER0-F1
#
_entry.id   AF-A0A2X4UER0-F1
#
_cell.length_a   1.000
_cell.length_b   1.000
_cell.length_c   1.000
_cell.angle_alpha   90.00
_cell.angle_beta   90.00
_cell.angle_gamma   90.00
#
_symmetry.space_group_name_H-M   'P 1'
#
loop_
_entity.id
_entity.type
_entity.pdbx_description
1 polymer ?
#
loop_
_entity_poly.entity_id
_entity_poly.type
_entity_poly.pdbx_seq_one_letter_code
_entity_poly.pdbx_strand_id
1 'polypeptide(L)' 'MDRNNKIIDELNVYLEKKINKNICFLDITTELSDEYGSLKSEFTLDGLHFTDLAYLKLKEIIERIL' A
#
# COMPACT_ATOMS: atom_id res chain seq x y z
N MET A 1 -16.67 -7.10 9.54
CA MET A 1 -15.49 -7.88 9.12
C MET A 1 -14.29 -7.22 9.76
N ASP A 2 -13.53 -7.95 10.57
CA ASP A 2 -12.30 -7.42 11.15
C ASP A 2 -11.26 -7.25 10.03
N ARG A 3 -11.00 -5.99 9.68
CA ARG A 3 -9.92 -5.64 8.76
C ARG A 3 -8.61 -5.82 9.52
N ASN A 4 -7.75 -6.70 9.03
CA ASN A 4 -6.49 -7.02 9.70
C ASN A 4 -5.33 -6.83 8.72
N ASN A 5 -4.55 -5.77 8.92
CA ASN A 5 -3.41 -5.45 8.07
C ASN A 5 -2.35 -6.55 8.09
N LYS A 6 -2.26 -7.35 9.16
CA LYS A 6 -1.37 -8.51 9.21
C LYS A 6 -1.60 -9.50 8.06
N ILE A 7 -2.86 -9.69 7.65
CA ILE A 7 -3.20 -10.59 6.52
C ILE A 7 -2.67 -9.98 5.21
N ILE A 8 -2.75 -8.66 5.07
CA ILE A 8 -2.22 -7.94 3.91
C ILE A 8 -0.69 -8.02 3.90
N ASP A 9 -0.04 -7.85 5.04
CA ASP A 9 1.42 -7.97 5.18
C ASP A 9 1.92 -9.37 4.79
N GLU A 10 1.26 -10.43 5.29
CA GLU A 10 1.57 -11.82 4.95
C GLU A 10 1.40 -12.07 3.44
N LEU A 11 0.37 -11.49 2.83
CA LEU A 11 0.14 -11.58 1.39
C LEU A 11 1.22 -10.84 0.59
N ASN A 12 1.58 -9.62 0.98
CA ASN A 12 2.62 -8.83 0.31
C ASN A 12 3.96 -9.57 0.31
N VAL A 13 4.37 -10.11 1.46
CA VAL A 13 5.59 -10.92 1.59
C VAL A 13 5.54 -12.18 0.71
N TYR A 14 4.38 -12.83 0.63
CA TYR A 14 4.20 -13.99 -0.24
C TYR A 14 4.34 -13.61 -1.72
N LEU A 15 3.68 -12.54 -2.15
CA LEU A 15 3.70 -12.06 -3.53
C LEU A 15 5.11 -11.66 -3.96
N GLU A 16 5.80 -10.84 -3.15
CA GLU A 16 7.17 -10.41 -3.42
C GLU A 16 8.12 -11.61 -3.62
N LYS A 17 7.98 -12.66 -2.81
CA LYS A 17 8.79 -13.89 -2.90
C LYS A 17 8.48 -14.77 -4.12
N LYS A 18 7.28 -14.66 -4.68
CA LYS A 18 6.79 -15.57 -5.74
C LYS A 18 6.74 -14.92 -7.12
N ILE A 19 6.70 -13.61 -7.18
CA ILE A 19 6.70 -12.85 -8.43
C ILE A 19 8.04 -13.06 -9.16
N ASN A 20 7.96 -13.13 -10.49
CA ASN A 20 9.12 -13.29 -11.35
C ASN A 20 10.05 -12.08 -11.22
N LYS A 21 11.37 -12.30 -11.21
CA LYS A 21 12.39 -11.24 -11.09
C LYS A 21 12.33 -10.17 -12.19
N ASN A 22 11.66 -10.43 -13.31
CA ASN A 22 11.45 -9.47 -14.39
C ASN A 22 10.26 -8.53 -14.14
N ILE A 23 9.54 -8.71 -13.03
CA ILE A 23 8.43 -7.84 -12.61
C ILE A 23 8.92 -7.03 -11.41
N CYS A 24 8.74 -5.71 -11.48
CA CYS A 24 8.98 -4.83 -10.35
C CYS A 24 7.81 -4.96 -9.36
N PHE A 25 8.07 -5.49 -8.16
CA PHE A 25 7.14 -5.41 -7.05
C PHE A 25 7.36 -4.09 -6.31
N LEU A 26 6.32 -3.26 -6.26
CA LEU A 26 6.37 -1.95 -5.64
C LEU A 26 5.62 -1.99 -4.30
N ASP A 27 6.34 -1.82 -3.20
CA ASP A 27 5.72 -1.55 -1.91
C ASP A 27 5.28 -0.08 -1.81
N ILE A 28 3.97 0.14 -1.77
CA ILE A 28 3.36 1.45 -1.54
C ILE A 28 2.94 1.66 -0.08
N THR A 29 2.91 0.60 0.73
CA THR A 29 2.35 0.64 2.09
C THR A 29 3.21 1.50 3.01
N THR A 30 4.54 1.45 2.85
CA THR A 30 5.49 2.25 3.64
C THR A 30 5.19 3.76 3.63
N GLU A 31 4.67 4.32 2.52
CA GLU A 31 4.41 5.77 2.43
C GLU A 31 2.96 6.16 2.71
N LEU A 32 2.03 5.20 2.55
CA LEU A 32 0.60 5.40 2.77
C LEU A 32 0.16 5.06 4.19
N SER A 33 0.97 4.29 4.94
CA SER A 33 0.70 3.91 6.31
C SER A 33 1.20 4.93 7.34
N ASP A 34 0.52 5.01 8.47
CA ASP A 34 0.92 5.75 9.66
C ASP A 34 1.94 4.97 10.50
N GLU A 35 2.35 5.54 11.64
CA GLU A 35 3.31 4.93 12.57
C GLU A 35 2.83 3.61 13.20
N TYR A 36 1.53 3.32 13.11
CA TYR A 36 0.91 2.10 13.62
C TYR A 36 0.68 1.04 12.53
N GLY A 37 1.11 1.30 11.29
CA GLY A 37 0.93 0.40 10.16
C GLY A 37 -0.50 0.39 9.61
N SER A 38 -1.29 1.42 9.90
CA SER A 38 -2.63 1.61 9.33
C SER A 38 -2.60 2.64 8.21
N LEU A 39 -3.51 2.53 7.24
CA LEU A 39 -3.65 3.57 6.21
C LEU A 39 -3.94 4.91 6.88
N LYS A 40 -3.14 5.94 6.57
CA LYS A 40 -3.30 7.27 7.17
C LYS A 40 -4.73 7.77 7.04
N SER A 41 -5.23 8.41 8.08
CA SER A 41 -6.63 8.85 8.12
C SER A 41 -6.95 9.88 7.04
N GLU A 42 -5.99 10.72 6.61
CA GLU A 42 -6.19 11.63 5.46
C GLU A 42 -6.29 10.91 4.10
N PHE A 43 -5.87 9.64 4.04
CA PHE A 43 -5.82 8.84 2.82
C PHE A 43 -7.03 7.93 2.63
N THR A 44 -8.00 7.93 3.55
CA THR A 44 -9.20 7.12 3.43
C THR A 44 -10.42 7.73 4.12
N LEU A 45 -11.61 7.47 3.58
CA LEU A 45 -12.88 7.87 4.20
C LEU A 45 -13.50 6.78 5.06
N ASP A 46 -13.19 5.51 4.78
CA ASP A 46 -13.83 4.35 5.37
C ASP A 46 -12.85 3.31 5.92
N GLY A 47 -11.55 3.62 5.91
CA GLY A 47 -10.47 2.73 6.33
C GLY A 47 -10.01 1.75 5.25
N LEU A 48 -10.49 1.86 4.00
CA LEU A 48 -10.13 0.94 2.91
C LEU A 48 -9.95 1.66 1.57
N HIS A 49 -10.92 2.48 1.16
CA HIS A 49 -10.87 3.18 -0.12
C HIS A 49 -10.01 4.43 0.00
N PHE A 50 -9.23 4.68 -1.05
CA PHE A 50 -8.39 5.85 -1.16
C PHE A 50 -9.20 7.12 -1.39
N THR A 51 -8.79 8.19 -0.72
CA THR A 51 -9.21 9.57 -1.05
C THR A 51 -8.48 10.06 -2.29
N ASP A 52 -8.93 11.18 -2.85
CA ASP A 52 -8.21 11.86 -3.95
C ASP A 52 -6.76 12.19 -3.55
N LEU A 53 -6.54 12.55 -2.29
CA LEU A 53 -5.21 12.82 -1.75
C LEU A 53 -4.32 11.56 -1.78
N ALA A 54 -4.87 10.40 -1.40
CA ALA A 54 -4.15 9.14 -1.48
C ALA A 54 -3.80 8.75 -2.92
N TYR A 55 -4.68 9.01 -3.89
CA TYR A 55 -4.39 8.79 -5.30
C TYR A 55 -3.31 9.74 -5.85
N LEU A 56 -3.30 11.00 -5.42
CA LEU A 56 -2.20 11.92 -5.73
C LEU A 56 -0.88 11.39 -5.17
N LYS A 57 -0.89 10.89 -3.92
CA LYS A 57 0.31 10.30 -3.33
C LYS A 57 0.75 9.04 -4.06
N LEU A 58 -0.18 8.17 -4.43
CA LEU A 58 0.11 6.96 -5.21
C LEU A 58 0.75 7.32 -6.55
N LYS A 59 0.25 8.35 -7.22
CA LYS A 59 0.83 8.86 -8.47
C LYS A 59 2.29 9.27 -8.28
N GLU A 60 2.60 10.07 -7.26
CA GLU A 60 3.98 10.47 -6.94
C GLU A 60 4.89 9.26 -6.69
N ILE A 61 4.38 8.23 -6.02
CA ILE A 61 5.16 7.01 -5.74
C ILE A 61 5.53 6.31 -7.04
N ILE A 62 4.56 6.12 -7.94
CA ILE A 62 4.76 5.43 -9.23
C ILE A 62 5.69 6.24 -10.14
N GLU A 63 5.51 7.55 -10.23
CA GLU A 63 6.31 8.43 -11.10
C GLU A 63 7.80 8.51 -10.69
N ARG A 64 8.17 8.17 -9.45
CA ARG A 64 9.59 8.09 -9.04
C ARG A 64 10.33 6.85 -9.56
N ILE A 65 9.59 5.87 -10.09
CA ILE A 65 10.12 4.56 -10.49
C ILE A 65 10.14 4.40 -12.02
N LEU A 66 9.33 5.19 -12.72
CA LEU A 66 9.30 5.30 -14.17
C LEU A 66 10.40 6.26 -14.67
#